data_AF-A0A2V9J537-F1
#
_entry.id   AF-A0A2V9J537-F1
#
_cell.length_a   1.000
_cell.length_b   1.000
_cell.length_c   1.000
_cell.angle_alpha   90.00
_cell.angle_beta   90.00
_cell.angle_gamma   90.00
#
_symmetry.space_group_name_H-M   'P 1'
#
loop_
_entity.id
_entity.type
_entity.pdbx_description
1 polymer ?
#
loop_
_entity_poly.entity_id
_entity_poly.type
_entity_poly.pdbx_seq_one_letter_code
_entity_poly.pdbx_strand_id
1 'polypeptide(L)'
;MSQLAAVLGSKASSGQQFDAWDAAYGPIGEDGYPKRLWDRRTGTIDKSVAAYWSDSGYDLTYYLKIHWAKIGTSRAGKMHVYVGDMDNHYLNLAVYLMEQEVSKLKNPEANFTFEYGRPMKPHGWQPMTNAELVRMMERFRAEHRVQP
;
A
#
# COMPACT_ATOMS: atom_id res chain seq x y z
N MET A 1 4.14 15.27 9.97
CA MET A 1 4.73 15.22 8.60
C MET A 1 4.04 16.13 7.60
N SER A 2 2.70 16.27 7.58
CA SER A 2 2.00 17.12 6.60
C SER A 2 2.44 18.59 6.60
N GLN A 3 2.57 19.22 7.77
CA GLN A 3 3.02 20.61 7.86
C GLN A 3 4.48 20.78 7.41
N LEU A 4 5.34 19.80 7.74
CA LEU A 4 6.74 19.80 7.29
C LEU A 4 6.82 19.72 5.77
N ALA A 5 6.09 18.80 5.12
CA ALA A 5 6.04 18.70 3.67
C ALA A 5 5.54 20.00 3.01
N ALA A 6 4.53 20.65 3.60
CA ALA A 6 4.01 21.92 3.09
C ALA A 6 5.02 23.07 3.13
N VAL A 7 5.96 23.07 4.07
CA VAL A 7 7.06 24.05 4.16
C VAL A 7 8.20 23.70 3.22
N LEU A 8 8.53 22.42 3.10
CA LEU A 8 9.65 21.94 2.27
C LEU A 8 9.39 22.09 0.77
N GLY A 9 8.12 22.06 0.33
CA GLY A 9 7.79 22.22 -1.08
C GLY A 9 6.32 22.58 -1.34
N SER A 10 6.12 23.51 -2.27
CA SER A 10 4.80 23.76 -2.83
C SER A 10 4.48 22.74 -3.94
N LYS A 11 3.20 22.57 -4.29
CA LYS A 11 2.80 21.79 -5.48
C LYS A 11 3.40 20.36 -5.58
N ALA A 12 3.28 19.60 -4.50
CA ALA A 12 3.77 18.22 -4.43
C ALA A 12 5.29 18.04 -4.68
N SER A 13 6.12 19.04 -4.32
CA SER A 13 7.58 19.03 -4.57
C SER A 13 8.45 18.92 -3.32
N SER A 14 7.89 18.53 -2.17
CA SER A 14 8.65 18.52 -0.91
C SER A 14 9.77 17.49 -0.81
N GLY A 15 9.88 16.57 -1.78
CA GLY A 15 10.82 15.43 -1.74
C GLY A 15 10.53 14.41 -0.63
N GLN A 16 9.35 14.48 0.01
CA GLN A 16 8.95 13.56 1.08
C GLN A 16 7.91 12.57 0.58
N GLN A 17 7.73 11.46 1.30
CA GLN A 17 6.81 10.35 0.95
C GLN A 17 5.40 10.82 0.57
N PHE A 18 4.83 11.76 1.32
CA PHE A 18 3.49 12.26 1.09
C PHE A 18 3.30 12.94 -0.27
N ASP A 19 4.25 13.78 -0.67
CA ASP A 19 4.25 14.43 -1.98
C ASP A 19 4.67 13.43 -3.08
N ALA A 20 5.52 12.44 -2.76
CA ALA A 20 5.87 11.36 -3.68
C ALA A 20 4.65 10.50 -4.06
N TRP A 21 3.73 10.24 -3.13
CA TRP A 21 2.49 9.51 -3.43
C TRP A 21 1.53 10.33 -4.27
N ASP A 22 1.37 11.62 -3.96
CA ASP A 22 0.59 12.54 -4.80
C ASP A 22 1.14 12.54 -6.23
N ALA A 23 2.48 12.56 -6.39
CA ALA A 23 3.14 12.51 -7.69
C ALA A 23 3.04 11.16 -8.41
N ALA A 24 3.09 10.04 -7.68
CA ALA A 24 3.08 8.70 -8.27
C ALA A 24 1.68 8.21 -8.62
N TYR A 25 0.66 8.58 -7.84
CA TYR A 25 -0.68 7.99 -7.89
C TYR A 25 -1.80 9.02 -8.10
N GLY A 26 -1.52 10.30 -7.89
CA GLY A 26 -2.49 11.38 -8.07
C GLY A 26 -2.72 11.76 -9.54
N PRO A 27 -3.88 12.35 -9.84
CA PRO A 27 -4.11 12.94 -11.15
C PRO A 27 -3.27 14.21 -11.31
N ILE A 28 -2.96 14.55 -12.55
CA ILE A 28 -2.31 15.82 -12.89
C ILE A 28 -3.36 16.94 -12.81
N GLY A 29 -3.03 18.01 -12.11
CA GLY A 29 -3.82 19.23 -11.98
C GLY A 29 -3.76 20.09 -13.23
N GLU A 30 -4.67 21.06 -13.31
CA GLU A 30 -4.72 22.01 -14.43
C GLU A 30 -3.45 22.86 -14.54
N ASP A 31 -2.73 23.04 -13.43
CA ASP A 31 -1.46 23.76 -13.39
C ASP A 31 -0.24 22.89 -13.76
N GLY A 32 -0.48 21.64 -14.16
CA GLY A 32 0.55 20.67 -14.57
C GLY A 32 1.22 19.93 -13.40
N TYR A 33 0.82 20.18 -12.15
CA TYR A 33 1.38 19.51 -10.98
C TYR A 33 0.43 18.44 -10.42
N PRO A 34 0.92 17.45 -9.66
CA PRO A 34 0.06 16.46 -9.04
C PRO A 34 -0.97 17.11 -8.10
N LYS A 35 -2.24 16.68 -8.21
CA LYS A 35 -3.27 17.06 -7.23
C LYS A 35 -3.04 16.31 -5.93
N ARG A 36 -3.02 17.06 -4.82
CA ARG A 36 -2.84 16.50 -3.48
C ARG A 36 -4.13 15.81 -3.00
N LEU A 37 -3.99 14.64 -2.38
CA LEU A 37 -5.13 13.91 -1.81
C LEU A 37 -5.82 14.68 -0.66
N TRP A 38 -5.08 15.52 0.07
CA TRP A 38 -5.67 16.38 1.09
C TRP A 38 -4.92 17.70 1.26
N ASP A 39 -5.64 18.69 1.77
CA ASP A 39 -5.05 19.95 2.20
C ASP A 39 -4.21 19.73 3.46
N ARG A 40 -2.91 19.99 3.36
CA ARG A 40 -1.94 19.70 4.43
C ARG A 40 -2.14 20.56 5.68
N ARG A 41 -2.86 21.68 5.59
CA ARG A 41 -3.10 22.63 6.69
C ARG A 41 -4.36 22.31 7.46
N THR A 42 -5.45 22.08 6.74
CA THR A 42 -6.81 21.86 7.27
C THR A 42 -7.12 20.39 7.47
N GLY A 43 -6.43 19.48 6.77
CA GLY A 43 -6.75 18.06 6.75
C GLY A 43 -7.93 17.69 5.85
N THR A 44 -8.50 18.65 5.11
CA THR A 44 -9.63 18.40 4.21
C THR A 44 -9.22 17.46 3.08
N ILE A 45 -9.89 16.32 2.94
CA ILE A 45 -9.63 15.33 1.90
C ILE A 45 -10.34 15.73 0.61
N ASP A 46 -9.61 15.72 -0.51
CA ASP A 46 -10.17 15.80 -1.84
C ASP A 46 -10.66 14.41 -2.27
N LYS A 47 -11.99 14.20 -2.16
CA LYS A 47 -12.61 12.93 -2.50
C LYS A 47 -12.48 12.56 -3.99
N SER A 48 -12.28 13.55 -4.87
CA SER A 48 -12.07 13.27 -6.29
C SER A 48 -10.70 12.63 -6.55
N VAL A 49 -9.67 13.07 -5.81
CA VAL A 49 -8.34 12.46 -5.85
C VAL A 49 -8.35 11.08 -5.22
N ALA A 50 -9.06 10.90 -4.10
CA ALA A 50 -9.24 9.59 -3.48
C ALA A 50 -9.90 8.59 -4.44
N ALA A 51 -10.99 9.01 -5.11
CA ALA A 51 -11.65 8.20 -6.12
C ALA A 51 -10.72 7.87 -7.29
N TYR A 52 -9.96 8.85 -7.79
CA TYR A 52 -8.99 8.62 -8.85
C TYR A 52 -7.95 7.55 -8.50
N TRP A 53 -7.44 7.53 -7.25
CA TRP A 53 -6.50 6.52 -6.81
C TRP A 53 -7.09 5.11 -6.87
N SER A 54 -8.34 4.94 -6.43
CA SER A 54 -9.04 3.66 -6.51
C SER A 54 -9.35 3.26 -7.97
N ASP A 55 -9.90 4.18 -8.76
CA ASP A 55 -10.35 3.93 -10.13
C ASP A 55 -9.19 3.68 -11.09
N SER A 56 -8.02 4.29 -10.83
CA SER A 56 -6.79 4.10 -11.61
C SER A 56 -5.95 2.89 -11.17
N GLY A 57 -6.44 2.11 -10.20
CA GLY A 57 -5.79 0.87 -9.77
C GLY A 57 -4.64 1.03 -8.78
N TYR A 58 -4.56 2.16 -8.07
CA TYR A 58 -3.54 2.42 -7.04
C TYR A 58 -3.98 2.01 -5.63
N ASP A 59 -5.26 1.65 -5.44
CA ASP A 59 -5.76 1.03 -4.21
C ASP A 59 -5.83 -0.51 -4.36
N LEU A 60 -4.84 -1.19 -3.80
CA LEU A 60 -4.73 -2.65 -3.83
C LEU A 60 -5.89 -3.34 -3.11
N THR A 61 -6.36 -2.79 -1.99
CA THR A 61 -7.47 -3.37 -1.22
C THR A 61 -8.77 -3.31 -2.01
N TYR A 62 -9.04 -2.14 -2.62
CA TYR A 62 -10.19 -1.97 -3.50
C TYR A 62 -10.11 -2.90 -4.72
N TYR A 63 -8.95 -2.99 -5.37
CA TYR A 63 -8.73 -3.89 -6.51
C TYR A 63 -9.04 -5.34 -6.15
N LEU A 64 -8.50 -5.84 -5.03
CA LEU A 64 -8.76 -7.19 -4.54
C LEU A 64 -10.25 -7.41 -4.33
N LYS A 65 -10.92 -6.46 -3.65
CA LYS A 65 -12.35 -6.53 -3.35
C LYS A 65 -13.22 -6.68 -4.59
N ILE A 66 -13.00 -5.86 -5.61
CA ILE A 66 -13.89 -5.85 -6.80
C ILE A 66 -13.54 -6.92 -7.83
N HIS A 67 -12.29 -7.42 -7.83
CA HIS A 67 -11.84 -8.40 -8.83
C HIS A 67 -11.69 -9.82 -8.28
N TRP A 68 -11.98 -10.06 -6.99
CA TRP A 68 -11.71 -11.34 -6.34
C TRP A 68 -12.30 -12.55 -7.08
N ALA A 69 -13.54 -12.44 -7.59
CA ALA A 69 -14.17 -13.51 -8.35
C ALA A 69 -13.34 -13.99 -9.56
N LYS A 70 -12.55 -13.08 -10.16
CA LYS A 70 -11.69 -13.38 -11.31
C LYS A 70 -10.30 -13.88 -10.88
N ILE A 71 -9.71 -13.29 -9.84
CA ILE A 71 -8.30 -13.52 -9.49
C ILE A 71 -8.11 -14.46 -8.31
N GLY A 72 -9.14 -14.71 -7.51
CA GLY A 72 -9.06 -15.38 -6.21
C GLY A 72 -8.37 -16.73 -6.28
N THR A 73 -8.76 -17.59 -7.22
CA THR A 73 -8.15 -18.91 -7.44
C THR A 73 -6.64 -18.83 -7.70
N SER A 74 -6.18 -17.78 -8.38
CA SER A 74 -4.76 -17.61 -8.70
C SER A 74 -3.94 -16.91 -7.60
N ARG A 75 -4.60 -16.23 -6.66
CA ARG A 75 -3.97 -15.35 -5.67
C ARG A 75 -4.12 -15.82 -4.22
N ALA A 76 -5.12 -16.63 -3.92
CA ALA A 76 -5.35 -17.17 -2.58
C ALA A 76 -4.07 -17.79 -2.00
N GLY A 77 -3.74 -17.44 -0.76
CA GLY A 77 -2.55 -17.93 -0.06
C GLY A 77 -1.21 -17.34 -0.52
N LYS A 78 -1.18 -16.38 -1.46
CA LYS A 78 0.08 -15.91 -2.08
C LYS A 78 0.53 -14.52 -1.65
N MET A 79 -0.29 -13.78 -0.91
CA MET A 79 0.09 -12.44 -0.44
C MET A 79 0.53 -12.51 1.02
N HIS A 80 1.71 -11.96 1.27
CA HIS A 80 2.33 -11.83 2.59
C HIS A 80 2.58 -10.34 2.82
N VAL A 81 1.87 -9.74 3.77
CA VAL A 81 1.91 -8.31 4.05
C VAL A 81 2.51 -8.10 5.43
N TYR A 82 3.50 -7.21 5.53
CA TYR A 82 4.09 -6.85 6.81
C TYR A 82 4.27 -5.34 6.94
N VAL A 83 4.13 -4.82 8.15
CA VAL A 83 4.25 -3.38 8.45
C VAL A 83 4.65 -3.17 9.91
N GLY A 84 5.42 -2.12 10.19
CA GLY A 84 5.68 -1.70 11.57
C GLY A 84 4.41 -1.23 12.27
N ASP A 85 4.19 -1.60 13.53
CA ASP A 85 2.99 -1.20 14.28
C ASP A 85 2.96 0.30 14.66
N MET A 86 4.10 0.98 14.56
CA MET A 86 4.30 2.42 14.74
C MET A 86 4.92 3.04 13.49
N ASP A 87 4.42 2.69 12.32
CA ASP A 87 4.86 3.26 11.04
C ASP A 87 4.69 4.80 11.03
N ASN A 88 5.78 5.51 10.72
CA ASN A 88 5.83 6.98 10.77
C ASN A 88 4.94 7.65 9.71
N HIS A 89 4.53 6.91 8.68
CA HIS A 89 3.65 7.33 7.61
C HIS A 89 2.21 6.80 7.79
N TYR A 90 1.91 6.14 8.91
CA TYR A 90 0.60 5.57 9.24
C TYR A 90 0.12 4.49 8.26
N LEU A 91 1.03 3.81 7.57
CA LEU A 91 0.69 2.75 6.60
C LEU A 91 0.05 1.53 7.27
N ASN A 92 0.34 1.30 8.55
CA ASN A 92 -0.24 0.24 9.36
C ASN A 92 -1.78 0.30 9.39
N LEU A 93 -2.38 1.50 9.39
CA LEU A 93 -3.84 1.66 9.37
C LEU A 93 -4.45 1.11 8.08
N ALA A 94 -3.82 1.36 6.93
CA ALA A 94 -4.27 0.82 5.66
C ALA A 94 -4.14 -0.70 5.60
N VAL A 95 -3.09 -1.27 6.22
CA VAL A 95 -2.90 -2.72 6.31
C VAL A 95 -3.96 -3.39 7.20
N TYR A 96 -4.34 -2.78 8.34
CA TYR A 96 -5.47 -3.28 9.14
C TYR A 96 -6.79 -3.28 8.35
N LEU A 97 -7.05 -2.22 7.58
CA LEU A 97 -8.24 -2.15 6.73
C LEU A 97 -8.19 -3.21 5.62
N MET A 98 -7.01 -3.42 5.01
CA MET A 98 -6.81 -4.48 4.02
C MET A 98 -7.12 -5.85 4.62
N GLU A 99 -6.53 -6.20 5.77
CA GLU A 99 -6.77 -7.47 6.47
C GLU A 99 -8.26 -7.69 6.74
N GLN A 100 -8.94 -6.66 7.24
CA GLN A 100 -10.38 -6.71 7.48
C GLN A 100 -11.18 -6.94 6.19
N GLU A 101 -10.88 -6.23 5.10
CA GLU A 101 -11.60 -6.41 3.83
C GLU A 101 -11.33 -7.77 3.19
N VAL A 102 -10.07 -8.24 3.16
CA VAL A 102 -9.73 -9.51 2.53
C VAL A 102 -10.27 -10.72 3.30
N SER A 103 -10.47 -10.60 4.62
CA SER A 103 -11.11 -11.65 5.44
C SER A 103 -12.54 -11.98 5.00
N LYS A 104 -13.21 -11.04 4.33
CA LYS A 104 -14.58 -11.17 3.80
C LYS A 104 -14.62 -11.85 2.44
N LEU A 105 -13.48 -11.98 1.75
CA LEU A 105 -13.40 -12.57 0.42
C LEU A 105 -13.56 -14.09 0.53
N LYS A 106 -14.44 -14.64 -0.31
CA LYS A 106 -14.81 -16.06 -0.35
C LYS A 106 -14.77 -16.58 -1.79
N ASN A 107 -14.78 -17.91 -1.92
CA ASN A 107 -14.74 -18.64 -3.19
C ASN A 107 -13.56 -18.24 -4.12
N PRO A 108 -12.30 -18.44 -3.70
CA PRO A 108 -11.82 -19.03 -2.44
C PRO A 108 -11.64 -18.00 -1.31
N GLU A 109 -11.34 -18.45 -0.09
CA GLU A 109 -10.86 -17.55 0.96
C GLU A 109 -9.51 -16.93 0.56
N ALA A 110 -9.26 -15.67 0.91
CA ALA A 110 -8.02 -14.98 0.55
C ALA A 110 -6.77 -15.65 1.16
N ASN A 111 -6.84 -16.07 2.42
CA ASN A 111 -5.75 -16.75 3.13
C ASN A 111 -4.40 -16.03 3.05
N PHE A 112 -4.42 -14.69 3.07
CA PHE A 112 -3.22 -13.88 3.12
C PHE A 112 -2.64 -13.86 4.54
N THR A 113 -1.34 -13.62 4.66
CA THR A 113 -0.69 -13.45 5.96
C THR A 113 -0.41 -11.98 6.24
N PHE A 114 -0.62 -11.57 7.49
CA PHE A 114 -0.38 -10.22 7.97
C PHE A 114 0.54 -10.26 9.19
N GLU A 115 1.65 -9.55 9.13
CA GLU A 115 2.60 -9.44 10.24
C GLU A 115 2.80 -7.98 10.66
N TYR A 116 2.55 -7.71 11.93
CA TYR A 116 2.72 -6.39 12.51
C TYR A 116 3.97 -6.38 13.37
N GLY A 117 4.91 -5.52 13.02
CA GLY A 117 6.15 -5.34 13.77
C GLY A 117 5.85 -4.74 15.11
N ARG A 118 5.71 -5.58 16.13
CA ARG A 118 5.38 -5.18 17.50
C ARG A 118 6.52 -5.48 18.48
N PRO A 119 6.61 -4.74 19.59
CA PRO A 119 6.05 -3.40 19.76
C PRO A 119 6.95 -2.34 19.11
N MET A 120 6.35 -1.21 18.75
CA MET A 120 7.02 0.05 18.38
C MET A 120 7.99 -0.06 17.19
N LYS A 121 7.63 -0.80 16.13
CA LYS A 121 8.48 -0.87 14.93
C LYS A 121 8.11 0.23 13.93
N PRO A 122 9.09 0.98 13.42
CA PRO A 122 8.85 2.11 12.53
C PRO A 122 8.65 1.67 11.07
N HIS A 123 8.55 2.67 10.19
CA HIS A 123 8.61 2.45 8.76
C HIS A 123 9.88 1.70 8.34
N GLY A 124 9.76 0.81 7.35
CA GLY A 124 10.87 -0.01 6.86
C GLY A 124 11.20 -1.24 7.71
N TRP A 125 10.43 -1.52 8.77
CA TRP A 125 10.53 -2.80 9.47
C TRP A 125 10.13 -3.98 8.58
N GLN A 126 10.82 -5.11 8.76
CA GLN A 126 10.49 -6.39 8.14
C GLN A 126 10.72 -7.52 9.17
N PRO A 127 9.95 -8.63 9.11
CA PRO A 127 10.02 -9.73 10.07
C PRO A 127 11.25 -10.64 9.87
N MET A 128 11.98 -10.43 8.78
CA MET A 128 13.12 -11.27 8.39
C MET A 128 14.37 -10.44 8.11
N THR A 129 15.53 -11.09 8.16
CA THR A 129 16.78 -10.56 7.60
C THR A 129 16.74 -10.58 6.07
N ASN A 130 17.61 -9.78 5.44
CA ASN A 130 17.76 -9.81 3.97
C ASN A 130 18.18 -11.20 3.46
N ALA A 131 19.00 -11.94 4.20
CA ALA A 131 19.41 -13.29 3.82
C ALA A 131 18.25 -14.27 3.87
N GLU A 132 17.35 -14.15 4.85
CA GLU A 132 16.12 -14.96 4.93
C GLU A 132 15.14 -14.61 3.83
N LEU A 133 14.99 -13.31 3.50
CA LEU A 133 14.16 -12.85 2.38
C LEU A 133 14.64 -13.47 1.05
N VAL A 134 15.94 -13.42 0.78
CA VAL A 134 16.53 -14.03 -0.42
C VAL A 134 16.27 -15.55 -0.45
N ARG A 135 16.46 -16.25 0.67
CA ARG A 135 16.16 -17.69 0.76
C ARG A 135 14.67 -18.00 0.56
N MET A 136 13.78 -17.12 1.02
CA MET A 136 12.33 -17.26 0.80
C MET A 136 11.99 -17.10 -0.68
N MET A 137 12.56 -16.10 -1.36
CA MET A 137 12.40 -15.91 -2.80
C MET A 137 12.95 -17.10 -3.61
N GLU A 138 14.09 -17.66 -3.20
CA GLU A 138 14.67 -18.85 -3.83
C GLU A 138 13.74 -20.06 -3.71
N ARG A 139 13.24 -20.37 -2.49
CA ARG A 139 12.28 -21.47 -2.28
C ARG A 139 11.04 -21.31 -3.13
N PHE A 140 10.44 -20.12 -3.13
CA PHE A 140 9.28 -19.82 -3.96
C PHE A 140 9.57 -20.09 -5.45
N ARG A 141 10.72 -19.62 -5.95
CA ARG A 141 11.13 -19.87 -7.34
C ARG A 141 11.36 -21.35 -7.64
N ALA A 142 11.93 -22.12 -6.71
CA ALA A 142 12.19 -23.54 -6.91
C ALA A 142 10.89 -24.37 -6.95
N GLU A 143 9.96 -24.07 -6.05
CA GLU A 143 8.64 -24.73 -5.97
C GLU A 143 7.72 -24.40 -7.15
N HIS A 144 7.85 -23.20 -7.71
CA HIS A 144 6.99 -22.69 -8.80
C HIS A 144 7.71 -22.61 -10.14
N ARG A 145 8.88 -23.26 -10.27
CA ARG A 145 9.61 -23.32 -11.53
C ARG A 145 8.81 -24.15 -12.53
N VAL A 146 8.23 -23.51 -13.52
CA VAL A 146 7.75 -24.20 -14.72
C VAL A 146 9.01 -24.74 -15.40
N GLN A 147 9.19 -26.06 -15.44
CA GLN A 147 10.23 -26.65 -16.28
C GLN A 147 9.94 -26.27 -17.74
N PRO A 148 10.97 -25.90 -18.53
CA PRO A 148 10.78 -25.59 -19.95
C PRO A 148 10.19 -26.77 -20.73
#